data_AF-A0A931UVB8-F1
#
_entry.id   AF-A0A931UVB8-F1
#
_cell.length_a   1.000
_cell.length_b   1.000
_cell.length_c   1.000
_cell.angle_alpha   90.00
_cell.angle_beta   90.00
_cell.angle_gamma   90.00
#
_symmetry.space_group_name_H-M   'P 1'
#
loop_
_entity.id
_entity.type
_entity.pdbx_description
1 polymer ?
#
loop_
_entity_poly.entity_id
_entity_poly.type
_entity_poly.pdbx_seq_one_letter_code
_entity_poly.pdbx_strand_id
1 'polypeptide(L)'
;MTESTPRRGNADPRAGVMLQRARLAGCAGCVALVWLQLGGCAGDAESTRTAASPIVGGEPSRDDHAVVALRDRRTLCPEGREVDTFCSGVLVAPRAVLTAAHCLQGRRAEELEVFFGEDVGLGGGTHARVVASRVHPDYDAAARANDLAVVWLARDAVTVPLRRSAIDVSPVGTLVRQVGYGRWEEGGAIGARATGTAKLVSIDAGTIRFEPAPALVCAGDSGGAILATLDGEERLVAITRSGDSTCKAYGVATMIDEGFLAGAIAELSSVAAPRSGDPTADFCTNTCSTERDCPAGMACLPERDGARCGYRGPRAGRFGAACGSASDCGGAACLQFSSGEDASCRCFEPCLRASPTRAPETDASGGCVVGERGRPLGLAAALVLAAAMARRRFRF
;
A
#
# COMPACT_ATOMS: atom_id res chain seq x y z
N MET A 1 32.73 56.46 37.44
CA MET A 1 32.92 57.15 36.14
C MET A 1 31.71 56.73 35.29
N THR A 2 30.59 57.44 35.51
CA THR A 2 30.00 58.50 34.65
C THR A 2 29.26 57.88 33.46
N GLU A 3 27.92 57.76 33.53
CA GLU A 3 26.91 58.71 32.98
C GLU A 3 26.92 58.70 31.43
N SER A 4 25.82 58.69 30.67
CA SER A 4 24.49 59.26 30.86
C SER A 4 23.61 58.91 29.64
N THR A 5 22.30 58.82 29.86
CA THR A 5 21.22 58.84 28.84
C THR A 5 20.96 60.26 28.30
N PRO A 6 20.26 60.41 27.16
CA PRO A 6 19.10 61.34 27.11
C PRO A 6 17.87 60.72 26.37
N ARG A 7 16.65 60.68 26.97
CA ARG A 7 15.47 61.60 26.83
C ARG A 7 15.00 61.86 25.37
N ARG A 8 13.83 61.35 24.94
CA ARG A 8 12.40 61.80 25.08
C ARG A 8 11.92 62.81 24.03
N GLY A 9 10.79 62.48 23.38
CA GLY A 9 9.80 63.37 22.75
C GLY A 9 8.77 62.54 21.96
N ASN A 10 7.57 62.24 22.49
CA ASN A 10 6.28 62.95 22.27
C ASN A 10 5.96 63.20 20.78
N ALA A 11 4.76 62.98 20.22
CA ALA A 11 3.46 62.54 20.70
C ALA A 11 2.58 62.16 19.48
N ASP A 12 1.61 61.29 19.71
CA ASP A 12 0.32 61.07 18.98
C ASP A 12 -0.47 62.43 18.89
N PRO A 13 -1.64 62.63 18.20
CA PRO A 13 -2.61 61.62 17.76
C PRO A 13 -3.54 61.92 16.54
N ARG A 14 -4.47 60.96 16.31
CA ARG A 14 -5.87 61.07 15.78
C ARG A 14 -6.06 60.70 14.30
N ALA A 15 -6.72 59.59 13.97
CA ALA A 15 -8.18 59.31 14.08
C ALA A 15 -9.00 60.19 13.12
N GLY A 16 -9.95 59.73 12.33
CA GLY A 16 -10.64 58.46 12.13
C GLY A 16 -11.75 58.71 11.08
N VAL A 17 -12.86 57.98 11.14
CA VAL A 17 -14.11 58.04 10.32
C VAL A 17 -14.16 56.95 9.25
N MET A 18 -14.71 55.75 9.51
CA MET A 18 -16.11 55.31 9.72
C MET A 18 -17.05 55.39 8.49
N LEU A 19 -17.45 54.19 8.06
CA LEU A 19 -18.69 53.71 7.43
C LEU A 19 -19.81 54.73 7.09
N GLN A 20 -20.47 54.52 5.93
CA GLN A 20 -21.90 54.20 5.92
C GLN A 20 -22.43 53.57 4.61
N ARG A 21 -23.55 52.86 4.77
CA ARG A 21 -24.24 51.94 3.86
C ARG A 21 -25.36 52.61 3.03
N ALA A 22 -25.63 51.98 1.88
CA ALA A 22 -26.94 51.61 1.29
C ALA A 22 -27.93 52.67 0.76
N ARG A 23 -28.49 52.36 -0.43
CA ARG A 23 -29.91 52.34 -0.90
C ARG A 23 -29.89 52.16 -2.45
N LEU A 24 -30.41 51.10 -3.07
CA LEU A 24 -31.79 50.64 -3.37
C LEU A 24 -32.63 51.53 -4.32
N ALA A 25 -33.38 50.83 -5.20
CA ALA A 25 -34.41 51.24 -6.19
C ALA A 25 -33.89 51.61 -7.60
N GLY A 26 -34.48 51.18 -8.73
CA GLY A 26 -35.70 50.40 -8.99
C GLY A 26 -36.07 50.42 -10.50
N CYS A 27 -37.16 49.74 -10.85
CA CYS A 27 -37.92 49.71 -12.12
C CYS A 27 -37.32 48.90 -13.30
N ALA A 28 -37.92 47.80 -13.77
CA ALA A 28 -39.24 47.57 -14.38
C ALA A 28 -39.28 47.87 -15.89
N GLY A 29 -39.63 46.86 -16.71
CA GLY A 29 -40.06 47.07 -18.09
C GLY A 29 -39.70 45.95 -19.07
N CYS A 30 -40.73 45.19 -19.45
CA CYS A 30 -40.76 44.12 -20.46
C CYS A 30 -40.12 44.47 -21.82
N VAL A 31 -39.68 43.46 -22.57
CA VAL A 31 -40.15 43.15 -23.94
C VAL A 31 -39.54 41.81 -24.36
N ALA A 32 -40.41 40.92 -24.83
CA ALA A 32 -40.10 39.62 -25.41
C ALA A 32 -39.29 39.78 -26.72
N LEU A 33 -38.43 38.81 -27.04
CA LEU A 33 -38.18 38.37 -28.42
C LEU A 33 -37.49 37.00 -28.39
N VAL A 34 -38.23 35.99 -28.82
CA VAL A 34 -37.73 34.69 -29.25
C VAL A 34 -36.91 34.92 -30.52
N TRP A 35 -35.63 34.51 -30.49
CA TRP A 35 -34.87 34.20 -31.69
C TRP A 35 -34.12 32.89 -31.47
N LEU A 36 -34.64 31.83 -32.08
CA LEU A 36 -33.84 30.69 -32.50
C LEU A 36 -32.83 31.21 -33.53
N GLN A 37 -31.56 31.22 -33.16
CA GLN A 37 -30.43 31.33 -34.08
C GLN A 37 -29.46 30.21 -33.73
N LEU A 38 -29.52 29.14 -34.52
CA LEU A 38 -28.43 28.18 -34.64
C LEU A 38 -27.31 28.88 -35.42
N GLY A 39 -26.37 29.48 -34.68
CA GLY A 39 -25.13 30.03 -35.20
C GLY A 39 -24.00 29.52 -34.30
N GLY A 40 -23.12 28.70 -34.88
CA GLY A 40 -22.06 28.03 -34.15
C GLY A 40 -20.97 28.96 -33.64
N CYS A 41 -20.12 28.41 -32.78
CA CYS A 41 -18.67 28.58 -32.79
C CYS A 41 -18.04 27.58 -31.84
N ALA A 42 -16.93 27.02 -32.32
CA ALA A 42 -15.84 26.36 -31.62
C ALA A 42 -15.94 26.23 -30.10
N GLY A 43 -15.81 24.98 -29.66
CA GLY A 43 -15.39 24.60 -28.34
C GLY A 43 -15.11 23.12 -28.39
N ASP A 44 -13.95 22.76 -28.95
CA ASP A 44 -13.32 21.50 -28.57
C ASP A 44 -13.23 21.55 -27.05
N ALA A 45 -14.17 20.91 -26.38
CA ALA A 45 -14.02 20.53 -25.00
C ALA A 45 -12.99 19.39 -25.01
N GLU A 46 -11.73 19.78 -25.23
CA GLU A 46 -10.57 19.10 -24.68
C GLU A 46 -10.91 18.93 -23.21
N SER A 47 -11.42 17.74 -22.89
CA SER A 47 -11.56 17.31 -21.52
C SER A 47 -10.15 17.17 -21.01
N THR A 48 -9.58 18.29 -20.54
CA THR A 48 -8.48 18.30 -19.61
C THR A 48 -9.01 17.64 -18.35
N ARG A 49 -9.07 16.31 -18.36
CA ARG A 49 -9.01 15.52 -17.14
C ARG A 49 -7.70 15.95 -16.51
N THR A 50 -7.79 16.87 -15.55
CA THR A 50 -6.72 17.11 -14.59
C THR A 50 -6.43 15.76 -13.96
N ALA A 51 -5.41 15.09 -14.49
CA ALA A 51 -4.94 13.83 -13.99
C ALA A 51 -4.35 14.12 -12.61
N ALA A 52 -5.12 13.74 -11.59
CA ALA A 52 -4.72 13.82 -10.19
C ALA A 52 -3.39 13.07 -9.99
N SER A 53 -2.53 13.64 -9.15
CA SER A 53 -1.09 13.41 -9.23
C SER A 53 -0.54 12.83 -7.87
N PRO A 54 0.04 11.60 -7.82
CA PRO A 54 0.58 10.91 -6.62
C PRO A 54 2.12 10.82 -6.40
N ILE A 55 2.60 10.32 -5.25
CA ILE A 55 3.76 10.86 -4.47
C ILE A 55 3.29 12.21 -3.93
N VAL A 56 3.65 12.62 -2.71
CA VAL A 56 3.19 13.92 -2.21
C VAL A 56 3.72 15.01 -3.15
N GLY A 57 2.85 15.51 -4.04
CA GLY A 57 3.20 16.39 -5.17
C GLY A 57 3.72 15.74 -6.46
N GLY A 58 3.69 14.42 -6.65
CA GLY A 58 4.09 13.72 -7.90
C GLY A 58 2.88 13.34 -8.78
N GLU A 59 2.96 12.34 -9.70
CA GLU A 59 1.91 11.82 -10.59
C GLU A 59 1.77 10.26 -10.67
N PRO A 60 0.69 9.67 -11.25
CA PRO A 60 0.47 8.22 -11.20
C PRO A 60 1.47 7.53 -12.10
N SER A 61 2.09 6.47 -11.59
CA SER A 61 3.11 5.76 -12.36
C SER A 61 2.51 4.53 -13.05
N ARG A 62 2.36 4.63 -14.37
CA ARG A 62 1.84 3.54 -15.22
C ARG A 62 2.96 2.62 -15.72
N ASP A 63 4.11 3.18 -16.04
CA ASP A 63 5.15 2.49 -16.81
C ASP A 63 6.29 1.90 -15.95
N ASP A 64 6.37 2.24 -14.65
CA ASP A 64 7.42 1.73 -13.75
C ASP A 64 7.10 0.31 -13.25
N HIS A 65 6.86 -0.62 -14.16
CA HIS A 65 6.42 -1.99 -13.86
C HIS A 65 7.39 -2.79 -12.98
N ALA A 66 8.66 -2.39 -12.91
CA ALA A 66 9.67 -2.99 -12.04
C ALA A 66 9.59 -2.49 -10.59
N VAL A 67 8.92 -1.36 -10.33
CA VAL A 67 8.65 -0.88 -8.98
C VAL A 67 7.38 -1.54 -8.47
N VAL A 68 7.47 -2.14 -7.30
CA VAL A 68 6.49 -3.09 -6.77
C VAL A 68 6.08 -2.76 -5.33
N ALA A 69 4.93 -3.25 -4.91
CA ALA A 69 4.47 -3.12 -3.53
C ALA A 69 4.84 -4.37 -2.72
N LEU A 70 5.39 -4.18 -1.52
CA LEU A 70 5.58 -5.23 -0.53
C LEU A 70 4.35 -5.29 0.39
N ARG A 71 3.78 -6.48 0.47
CA ARG A 71 2.52 -6.71 1.16
C ARG A 71 2.58 -7.93 2.05
N ASP A 72 1.72 -7.92 3.06
CA ASP A 72 1.40 -9.15 3.77
C ASP A 72 0.79 -10.16 2.80
N ARG A 73 1.08 -11.43 2.99
CA ARG A 73 0.61 -12.47 2.09
C ARG A 73 -0.88 -12.68 2.30
N ARG A 74 -1.62 -12.77 1.19
CA ARG A 74 -3.02 -13.23 1.19
C ARG A 74 -3.08 -14.72 1.50
N THR A 75 -3.24 -15.02 2.78
CA THR A 75 -3.26 -16.39 3.31
C THR A 75 -4.66 -16.88 3.57
N LEU A 76 -5.62 -15.98 3.77
CA LEU A 76 -7.03 -16.32 3.91
C LEU A 76 -7.77 -16.10 2.60
N CYS A 77 -8.90 -16.81 2.43
CA CYS A 77 -9.85 -16.51 1.37
C CYS A 77 -10.28 -15.03 1.46
N PRO A 78 -10.54 -14.34 0.34
CA PRO A 78 -10.98 -12.96 0.36
C PRO A 78 -12.34 -12.84 1.05
N GLU A 79 -12.32 -12.53 2.35
CA GLU A 79 -13.49 -12.22 3.19
C GLU A 79 -13.49 -10.74 3.58
N GLY A 80 -13.18 -9.85 2.62
CA GLY A 80 -13.07 -8.42 2.89
C GLY A 80 -11.92 -8.02 3.82
N ARG A 81 -10.98 -8.94 4.11
CA ARG A 81 -9.75 -8.60 4.83
C ARG A 81 -8.83 -7.81 3.91
N GLU A 82 -8.62 -6.55 4.26
CA GLU A 82 -7.57 -5.74 3.65
C GLU A 82 -6.20 -6.36 3.99
N VAL A 83 -5.33 -6.32 3.00
CA VAL A 83 -3.99 -6.87 3.11
C VAL A 83 -3.04 -5.70 3.10
N ASP A 84 -2.30 -5.56 4.18
CA ASP A 84 -1.47 -4.38 4.38
C ASP A 84 -0.37 -4.31 3.33
N THR A 85 -0.33 -3.16 2.65
CA THR A 85 0.84 -2.72 1.90
C THR A 85 1.67 -1.87 2.85
N PHE A 86 2.91 -2.27 3.11
CA PHE A 86 3.74 -1.63 4.14
C PHE A 86 5.00 -0.98 3.59
N CYS A 87 5.50 -1.46 2.46
CA CYS A 87 6.69 -0.94 1.80
C CYS A 87 6.57 -1.07 0.28
N SER A 88 7.57 -0.53 -0.39
CA SER A 88 7.82 -0.67 -1.81
C SER A 88 9.10 -1.48 -2.06
N GLY A 89 9.33 -1.84 -3.31
CA GLY A 89 10.52 -2.56 -3.74
C GLY A 89 10.80 -2.34 -5.22
N VAL A 90 11.96 -2.81 -5.68
CA VAL A 90 12.38 -2.73 -7.09
C VAL A 90 12.86 -4.09 -7.57
N LEU A 91 12.27 -4.60 -8.65
CA LEU A 91 12.74 -5.80 -9.33
C LEU A 91 14.10 -5.52 -10.00
N VAL A 92 15.14 -6.20 -9.54
CA VAL A 92 16.55 -6.02 -10.00
C VAL A 92 17.13 -7.27 -10.66
N ALA A 93 16.43 -8.41 -10.55
CA ALA A 93 16.62 -9.61 -11.36
C ALA A 93 15.26 -10.33 -11.50
N PRO A 94 15.07 -11.31 -12.41
CA PRO A 94 13.76 -11.93 -12.68
C PRO A 94 13.00 -12.42 -11.45
N ARG A 95 13.71 -12.84 -10.39
CA ARG A 95 13.13 -13.26 -9.11
C ARG A 95 13.69 -12.50 -7.90
N ALA A 96 14.41 -11.39 -8.09
CA ALA A 96 15.02 -10.65 -6.98
C ALA A 96 14.45 -9.24 -6.92
N VAL A 97 13.83 -8.90 -5.80
CA VAL A 97 13.31 -7.56 -5.51
C VAL A 97 14.15 -6.96 -4.39
N LEU A 98 14.81 -5.84 -4.69
CA LEU A 98 15.52 -5.02 -3.71
C LEU A 98 14.50 -4.18 -2.92
N THR A 99 14.69 -4.09 -1.61
CA THR A 99 13.86 -3.29 -0.70
C THR A 99 14.70 -2.86 0.52
N ALA A 100 14.12 -2.12 1.45
CA ALA A 100 14.81 -1.72 2.67
C ALA A 100 14.81 -2.86 3.70
N ALA A 101 15.89 -3.00 4.46
CA ALA A 101 16.01 -4.02 5.50
C ALA A 101 14.97 -3.85 6.62
N HIS A 102 14.68 -2.61 7.01
CA HIS A 102 13.68 -2.32 8.04
C HIS A 102 12.27 -2.79 7.65
N CYS A 103 11.97 -2.90 6.35
CA CYS A 103 10.69 -3.43 5.87
C CYS A 103 10.49 -4.91 6.21
N LEU A 104 11.57 -5.66 6.48
CA LEU A 104 11.51 -7.08 6.81
C LEU A 104 11.59 -7.35 8.32
N GLN A 105 11.76 -6.31 9.15
CA GLN A 105 11.82 -6.48 10.60
C GLN A 105 10.50 -7.04 11.14
N GLY A 106 10.59 -8.16 11.86
CA GLY A 106 9.42 -8.84 12.42
C GLY A 106 8.55 -9.56 11.39
N ARG A 107 9.00 -9.71 10.14
CA ARG A 107 8.26 -10.37 9.06
C ARG A 107 9.06 -11.52 8.47
N ARG A 108 8.46 -12.71 8.35
CA ARG A 108 9.11 -13.83 7.65
C ARG A 108 8.86 -13.74 6.16
N ALA A 109 9.83 -14.17 5.36
CA ALA A 109 9.73 -14.16 3.90
C ALA A 109 8.45 -14.86 3.39
N GLU A 110 8.03 -15.94 4.02
CA GLU A 110 6.88 -16.75 3.61
C GLU A 110 5.52 -16.13 3.94
N GLU A 111 5.52 -15.10 4.80
CA GLU A 111 4.39 -14.27 5.19
C GLU A 111 4.22 -13.08 4.24
N LEU A 112 5.10 -12.92 3.23
CA LEU A 112 5.10 -11.80 2.31
C LEU A 112 4.68 -12.18 0.89
N GLU A 113 4.14 -11.20 0.18
CA GLU A 113 4.01 -11.24 -1.26
C GLU A 113 4.43 -9.89 -1.87
N VAL A 114 4.79 -9.94 -3.15
CA VAL A 114 5.08 -8.77 -3.97
C VAL A 114 3.95 -8.57 -4.97
N PHE A 115 3.42 -7.36 -5.03
CA PHE A 115 2.41 -6.96 -5.99
C PHE A 115 3.01 -6.19 -7.17
N PHE A 116 2.62 -6.59 -8.37
CA PHE A 116 2.92 -5.93 -9.64
C PHE A 116 1.62 -5.37 -10.22
N GLY A 117 1.50 -4.05 -10.33
CA GLY A 117 0.33 -3.37 -10.89
C GLY A 117 0.29 -1.89 -10.51
N GLU A 118 -0.62 -1.13 -11.10
CA GLU A 118 -0.73 0.31 -10.81
C GLU A 118 -1.26 0.56 -9.39
N ASP A 119 -2.28 -0.18 -8.96
CA ASP A 119 -2.93 0.03 -7.67
C ASP A 119 -3.41 -1.30 -7.10
N VAL A 120 -3.08 -1.56 -5.83
CA VAL A 120 -3.48 -2.77 -5.11
C VAL A 120 -5.00 -2.91 -4.94
N GLY A 121 -5.73 -1.80 -4.99
CA GLY A 121 -7.18 -1.71 -4.75
C GLY A 121 -8.05 -1.73 -6.01
N LEU A 122 -7.49 -1.47 -7.20
CA LEU A 122 -8.29 -1.39 -8.44
C LEU A 122 -8.57 -2.75 -9.11
N GLY A 123 -7.92 -3.82 -8.65
CA GLY A 123 -7.90 -5.10 -9.36
C GLY A 123 -7.08 -5.01 -10.65
N GLY A 124 -6.49 -6.12 -11.10
CA GLY A 124 -5.70 -6.14 -12.35
C GLY A 124 -4.18 -6.10 -12.20
N GLY A 125 -3.64 -6.49 -11.04
CA GLY A 125 -2.21 -6.78 -10.87
C GLY A 125 -1.91 -8.25 -10.63
N THR A 126 -0.62 -8.60 -10.68
CA THR A 126 -0.12 -9.94 -10.39
C THR A 126 0.56 -9.97 -9.03
N HIS A 127 0.40 -11.07 -8.30
CA HIS A 127 1.04 -11.25 -7.00
C HIS A 127 2.03 -12.41 -7.06
N ALA A 128 3.25 -12.16 -6.60
CA ALA A 128 4.31 -13.13 -6.52
C ALA A 128 4.60 -13.44 -5.05
N ARG A 129 4.54 -14.72 -4.69
CA ARG A 129 4.94 -15.19 -3.35
C ARG A 129 6.43 -14.97 -3.14
N VAL A 130 6.80 -14.47 -1.97
CA VAL A 130 8.18 -14.44 -1.50
C VAL A 130 8.52 -15.80 -0.88
N VAL A 131 9.69 -16.35 -1.22
CA VAL A 131 10.13 -17.69 -0.77
C VAL A 131 11.31 -17.66 0.18
N ALA A 132 12.09 -16.60 0.15
CA ALA A 132 13.19 -16.35 1.05
C ALA A 132 13.60 -14.87 0.93
N SER A 133 14.38 -14.40 1.89
CA SER A 133 14.92 -13.05 1.90
C SER A 133 16.34 -13.06 2.43
N ARG A 134 17.08 -12.00 2.10
CA ARG A 134 18.42 -11.75 2.60
C ARG A 134 18.53 -10.29 3.00
N VAL A 135 18.78 -10.06 4.29
CA VAL A 135 19.09 -8.72 4.82
C VAL A 135 20.60 -8.48 4.67
N HIS A 136 20.98 -7.21 4.46
CA HIS A 136 22.38 -6.82 4.45
C HIS A 136 23.09 -7.29 5.74
N PRO A 137 24.24 -7.99 5.66
CA PRO A 137 24.89 -8.57 6.84
C PRO A 137 25.30 -7.50 7.87
N ASP A 138 25.69 -6.32 7.39
CA ASP A 138 26.07 -5.17 8.23
C ASP A 138 24.90 -4.20 8.48
N TYR A 139 23.64 -4.64 8.34
CA TYR A 139 22.49 -3.82 8.67
C TYR A 139 22.46 -3.52 10.18
N ASP A 140 22.56 -2.24 10.53
CA ASP A 140 22.42 -1.75 11.91
C ASP A 140 21.05 -1.09 12.06
N ALA A 141 20.12 -1.72 12.77
CA ALA A 141 18.78 -1.19 12.99
C ALA A 141 18.74 0.15 13.76
N ALA A 142 19.68 0.39 14.67
CA ALA A 142 19.71 1.60 15.49
C ALA A 142 20.18 2.81 14.66
N ALA A 143 21.26 2.62 13.89
CA ALA A 143 21.74 3.64 12.97
C ALA A 143 20.95 3.70 11.64
N ARG A 144 20.16 2.65 11.35
CA ARG A 144 19.66 2.24 10.01
C ARG A 144 20.72 2.39 8.91
N ALA A 145 21.95 2.01 9.23
CA ALA A 145 23.05 1.90 8.26
C ALA A 145 22.88 0.62 7.45
N ASN A 146 23.30 0.64 6.18
CA ASN A 146 23.17 -0.50 5.25
C ASN A 146 21.72 -1.06 5.19
N ASP A 147 20.73 -0.17 5.15
CA ASP A 147 19.31 -0.51 5.14
C ASP A 147 18.86 -1.06 3.78
N LEU A 148 19.36 -2.24 3.44
CA LEU A 148 19.14 -2.96 2.18
C LEU A 148 18.75 -4.41 2.49
N ALA A 149 17.78 -4.92 1.75
CA ALA A 149 17.45 -6.33 1.73
C ALA A 149 16.96 -6.75 0.34
N VAL A 150 17.10 -8.03 0.03
CA VAL A 150 16.52 -8.64 -1.16
C VAL A 150 15.47 -9.66 -0.73
N VAL A 151 14.31 -9.64 -1.38
CA VAL A 151 13.33 -10.73 -1.30
C VAL A 151 13.34 -11.51 -2.61
N TRP A 152 13.29 -12.84 -2.51
CA TRP A 152 13.27 -13.72 -3.66
C TRP A 152 11.87 -14.25 -3.95
N LEU A 153 11.47 -14.17 -5.22
CA LEU A 153 10.15 -14.57 -5.69
C LEU A 153 10.10 -16.07 -6.00
N ALA A 154 8.92 -16.67 -5.83
CA ALA A 154 8.66 -18.07 -6.16
C ALA A 154 8.81 -18.38 -7.67
N ARG A 155 8.55 -17.39 -8.52
CA ARG A 155 8.57 -17.49 -9.98
C ARG A 155 9.10 -16.20 -10.57
N ASP A 156 9.58 -16.28 -11.80
CA ASP A 156 10.01 -15.10 -12.56
C ASP A 156 8.85 -14.12 -12.67
N ALA A 157 9.16 -12.83 -12.47
CA ALA A 157 8.23 -11.76 -12.70
C ALA A 157 7.98 -11.59 -14.21
N VAL A 158 6.75 -11.25 -14.58
CA VAL A 158 6.35 -10.98 -15.97
C VAL A 158 6.63 -9.51 -16.33
N THR A 159 7.81 -9.03 -15.96
CA THR A 159 8.28 -7.66 -16.25
C THR A 159 9.81 -7.65 -16.27
N VAL A 160 10.39 -6.63 -16.91
CA VAL A 160 11.82 -6.49 -17.05
C VAL A 160 12.41 -5.88 -15.77
N PRO A 161 13.50 -6.45 -15.20
CA PRO A 161 14.19 -5.83 -14.06
C PRO A 161 14.78 -4.46 -14.42
N LEU A 162 14.76 -3.54 -13.45
CA LEU A 162 15.29 -2.20 -13.61
C LEU A 162 16.83 -2.23 -13.62
N ARG A 163 17.44 -1.53 -14.58
CA ARG A 163 18.90 -1.41 -14.65
C ARG A 163 19.39 -0.50 -13.53
N ARG A 164 20.39 -0.97 -12.80
CA ARG A 164 21.01 -0.21 -11.70
C ARG A 164 22.38 0.31 -12.10
N SER A 165 22.82 1.34 -11.39
CA SER A 165 24.16 1.87 -11.47
C SER A 165 24.60 2.31 -10.08
N ALA A 166 25.88 2.16 -9.79
CA ALA A 166 26.47 2.96 -8.73
C ALA A 166 26.27 4.44 -9.08
N ILE A 167 25.98 5.27 -8.07
CA ILE A 167 26.19 6.71 -8.20
C ILE A 167 27.69 6.90 -8.33
N ASP A 168 28.15 7.08 -9.56
CA ASP A 168 29.43 7.73 -9.80
C ASP A 168 29.13 9.23 -9.82
N VAL A 169 29.10 9.82 -8.62
CA VAL A 169 28.94 11.26 -8.35
C VAL A 169 27.93 11.98 -9.26
N SER A 170 26.63 11.72 -9.06
CA SER A 170 25.63 12.70 -9.51
C SER A 170 25.87 14.01 -8.75
N PRO A 171 26.04 15.15 -9.45
CA PRO A 171 26.30 16.40 -8.76
C PRO A 171 25.14 16.75 -7.84
N VAL A 172 25.47 17.19 -6.62
CA VAL A 172 24.49 17.78 -5.72
C VAL A 172 23.71 18.85 -6.47
N GLY A 173 22.39 18.83 -6.33
CA GLY A 173 21.46 19.70 -7.03
C GLY A 173 20.78 19.05 -8.24
N THR A 174 21.20 17.85 -8.67
CA THR A 174 20.50 17.08 -9.71
C THR A 174 19.11 16.66 -9.26
N LEU A 175 18.16 16.65 -10.21
CA LEU A 175 16.85 16.07 -10.00
C LEU A 175 16.93 14.55 -10.09
N VAL A 176 16.38 13.88 -9.10
CA VAL A 176 16.16 12.44 -9.07
C VAL A 176 14.67 12.17 -9.14
N ARG A 177 14.28 11.06 -9.78
CA ARG A 177 12.89 10.61 -9.82
C ARG A 177 12.68 9.54 -8.77
N GLN A 178 11.65 9.73 -7.96
CA GLN A 178 11.22 8.79 -6.92
C GLN A 178 10.05 7.99 -7.47
N VAL A 179 9.97 6.70 -7.17
CA VAL A 179 8.82 5.86 -7.50
C VAL A 179 8.52 4.90 -6.34
N GLY A 180 7.26 4.82 -5.92
CA GLY A 180 6.84 3.96 -4.82
C GLY A 180 5.33 3.80 -4.73
N TYR A 181 4.89 3.04 -3.72
CA TYR A 181 3.48 2.75 -3.40
C TYR A 181 3.01 3.45 -2.12
N GLY A 182 3.80 4.40 -1.60
CA GLY A 182 3.48 5.13 -0.39
C GLY A 182 2.30 6.08 -0.55
N ARG A 183 1.95 6.72 0.56
CA ARG A 183 0.86 7.71 0.60
C ARG A 183 1.18 8.87 -0.33
N TRP A 184 0.16 9.27 -1.08
CA TRP A 184 0.27 10.35 -2.06
C TRP A 184 -0.31 11.68 -1.59
N GLU A 185 -1.16 11.67 -0.57
CA GLU A 185 -1.64 12.85 0.16
C GLU A 185 -1.57 12.61 1.67
N GLU A 186 -1.55 13.70 2.44
CA GLU A 186 -1.50 13.62 3.90
C GLU A 186 -2.73 12.88 4.44
N GLY A 187 -2.53 11.68 5.00
CA GLY A 187 -3.60 10.82 5.48
C GLY A 187 -4.24 9.89 4.44
N GLY A 188 -3.76 9.90 3.18
CA GLY A 188 -4.25 9.02 2.12
C GLY A 188 -3.86 7.53 2.29
N ALA A 189 -4.48 6.66 1.48
CA ALA A 189 -4.19 5.23 1.47
C ALA A 189 -2.82 4.91 0.84
N ILE A 190 -2.22 3.80 1.25
CA ILE A 190 -0.99 3.23 0.67
C ILE A 190 -1.41 2.17 -0.36
N GLY A 191 -0.71 2.09 -1.48
CA GLY A 191 -0.86 0.98 -2.43
C GLY A 191 -1.17 1.37 -3.87
N ALA A 192 -1.27 2.66 -4.18
CA ALA A 192 -1.23 3.16 -5.56
C ALA A 192 0.20 3.57 -5.92
N ARG A 193 0.72 3.08 -7.05
CA ARG A 193 2.07 3.40 -7.52
C ARG A 193 2.10 4.82 -8.07
N ALA A 194 3.17 5.50 -7.70
CA ALA A 194 3.32 6.91 -7.98
C ALA A 194 4.77 7.28 -8.28
N THR A 195 4.97 8.39 -8.99
CA THR A 195 6.28 8.91 -9.37
C THR A 195 6.38 10.41 -9.17
N GLY A 196 7.55 10.94 -8.86
CA GLY A 196 7.74 12.38 -8.68
C GLY A 196 9.19 12.78 -8.50
N THR A 197 9.54 14.00 -8.89
CA THR A 197 10.92 14.49 -8.82
C THR A 197 11.24 15.12 -7.47
N ALA A 198 12.46 14.86 -6.98
CA ALA A 198 13.08 15.52 -5.85
C ALA A 198 14.48 16.00 -6.24
N LYS A 199 15.00 16.95 -5.48
CA LYS A 199 16.34 17.50 -5.69
C LYS A 199 17.31 16.86 -4.72
N LEU A 200 18.38 16.25 -5.22
CA LEU A 200 19.45 15.71 -4.40
C LEU A 200 20.20 16.87 -3.72
N VAL A 201 20.36 16.82 -2.40
CA VAL A 201 20.98 17.90 -1.60
C VAL A 201 22.25 17.49 -0.88
N SER A 202 22.42 16.21 -0.54
CA SER A 202 23.69 15.69 -0.04
C SER A 202 23.89 14.23 -0.40
N ILE A 203 25.16 13.84 -0.48
CA ILE A 203 25.62 12.45 -0.61
C ILE A 203 26.58 12.23 0.54
N ASP A 204 26.24 11.27 1.39
CA ASP A 204 27.06 10.81 2.51
C ASP A 204 27.43 9.34 2.27
N ALA A 205 28.33 8.77 3.09
CA ALA A 205 28.74 7.38 2.94
C ALA A 205 27.53 6.43 3.04
N GLY A 206 27.12 5.85 1.91
CA GLY A 206 26.01 4.91 1.81
C GLY A 206 24.60 5.52 1.74
N THR A 207 24.44 6.85 1.84
CA THR A 207 23.11 7.49 1.80
C THR A 207 23.08 8.75 0.95
N ILE A 208 21.93 9.04 0.36
CA ILE A 208 21.63 10.33 -0.25
C ILE A 208 20.47 11.01 0.47
N ARG A 209 20.52 12.33 0.54
CA ARG A 209 19.42 13.17 1.03
C ARG A 209 18.88 13.99 -0.13
N PHE A 210 17.56 14.14 -0.17
CA PHE A 210 16.89 14.95 -1.17
C PHE A 210 15.75 15.77 -0.55
N GLU A 211 15.37 16.85 -1.24
CA GLU A 211 14.31 17.77 -0.86
C GLU A 211 13.24 17.84 -1.96
N PRO A 212 11.99 18.23 -1.63
CA PRO A 212 10.91 18.23 -2.61
C PRO A 212 11.23 19.11 -3.82
N ALA A 213 10.99 18.59 -5.03
CA ALA A 213 11.14 19.36 -6.26
C ALA A 213 10.30 18.81 -7.44
N PRO A 214 8.95 18.84 -7.37
CA PRO A 214 8.11 19.32 -6.27
C PRO A 214 7.70 18.20 -5.29
N ALA A 215 8.06 16.95 -5.57
CA ALA A 215 7.48 15.78 -4.93
C ALA A 215 8.38 15.17 -3.85
N LEU A 216 7.79 14.48 -2.88
CA LEU A 216 8.55 13.79 -1.82
C LEU A 216 7.93 12.44 -1.42
N VAL A 217 8.80 11.47 -1.12
CA VAL A 217 8.43 10.19 -0.49
C VAL A 217 7.70 10.36 0.84
N CYS A 218 6.86 9.38 1.16
CA CYS A 218 6.12 9.31 2.42
C CYS A 218 5.97 7.86 2.93
N ALA A 219 5.12 7.66 3.93
CA ALA A 219 4.86 6.34 4.51
C ALA A 219 4.46 5.32 3.43
N GLY A 220 5.16 4.18 3.37
CA GLY A 220 4.97 3.12 2.38
C GLY A 220 5.93 3.17 1.18
N ASP A 221 6.63 4.28 0.96
CA ASP A 221 7.62 4.39 -0.13
C ASP A 221 8.96 3.72 0.19
N SER A 222 9.23 3.36 1.46
CA SER A 222 10.44 2.66 1.87
C SER A 222 10.71 1.44 0.98
N GLY A 223 11.93 1.32 0.46
CA GLY A 223 12.35 0.32 -0.52
C GLY A 223 12.01 0.66 -1.98
N GLY A 224 11.26 1.73 -2.23
CA GLY A 224 10.92 2.25 -3.55
C GLY A 224 12.13 2.81 -4.30
N ALA A 225 11.99 3.03 -5.60
CA ALA A 225 13.11 3.41 -6.47
C ALA A 225 13.48 4.88 -6.33
N ILE A 226 14.78 5.16 -6.24
CA ILE A 226 15.36 6.44 -6.59
C ILE A 226 16.14 6.28 -7.88
N LEU A 227 15.74 7.05 -8.88
CA LEU A 227 16.21 6.95 -10.25
C LEU A 227 16.95 8.23 -10.63
N ALA A 228 18.09 8.09 -11.30
CA ALA A 228 18.86 9.20 -11.84
C ALA A 228 19.15 8.95 -13.32
N THR A 229 19.17 10.03 -14.11
CA THR A 229 19.55 9.97 -15.52
C THR A 229 21.07 10.03 -15.63
N LEU A 230 21.69 8.95 -16.08
CA LEU A 230 23.12 8.78 -16.29
C LEU A 230 23.35 8.42 -17.75
N ASP A 231 24.15 9.20 -18.47
CA ASP A 231 24.43 9.00 -19.91
C ASP A 231 23.16 8.96 -20.79
N GLY A 232 22.12 9.71 -20.41
CA GLY A 232 20.83 9.73 -21.12
C GLY A 232 19.92 8.54 -20.82
N GLU A 233 20.33 7.60 -19.96
CA GLU A 233 19.51 6.49 -19.49
C GLU A 233 19.17 6.63 -18.02
N GLU A 234 17.94 6.34 -17.66
CA GLU A 234 17.53 6.31 -16.27
C GLU A 234 17.94 5.00 -15.61
N ARG A 235 18.57 5.09 -14.44
CA ARG A 235 19.09 3.94 -13.70
C ARG A 235 18.70 4.02 -12.22
N LEU A 236 18.45 2.86 -11.61
CA LEU A 236 18.30 2.74 -10.16
C LEU A 236 19.63 3.07 -9.50
N VAL A 237 19.62 4.04 -8.59
CA VAL A 237 20.82 4.49 -7.89
C VAL A 237 20.75 4.31 -6.38
N ALA A 238 19.54 4.32 -5.83
CA ALA A 238 19.28 4.13 -4.42
C ALA A 238 17.85 3.64 -4.22
N ILE A 239 17.54 3.20 -3.00
CA ILE A 239 16.17 2.91 -2.57
C ILE A 239 15.75 3.84 -1.44
N THR A 240 14.48 4.22 -1.42
CA THR A 240 13.92 5.06 -0.36
C THR A 240 14.12 4.39 1.00
N ARG A 241 14.64 5.14 1.97
CA ARG A 241 14.86 4.67 3.35
C ARG A 241 13.83 5.27 4.30
N SER A 242 13.64 6.58 4.22
CA SER A 242 12.74 7.33 5.10
C SER A 242 12.53 8.75 4.58
N GLY A 243 11.52 9.43 5.11
CA GLY A 243 11.37 10.88 5.00
C GLY A 243 11.15 11.53 6.36
N ASP A 244 11.04 12.86 6.37
CA ASP A 244 10.54 13.56 7.54
C ASP A 244 9.09 13.13 7.86
N SER A 245 8.68 13.24 9.12
CA SER A 245 7.38 12.76 9.58
C SER A 245 6.18 13.46 8.92
N THR A 246 6.39 14.63 8.31
CA THR A 246 5.36 15.39 7.62
C THR A 246 5.38 15.21 6.11
N CYS A 247 6.35 14.46 5.57
CA CYS A 247 6.55 14.23 4.14
C CYS A 247 6.64 15.54 3.33
N LYS A 248 7.32 16.56 3.87
CA LYS A 248 7.36 17.93 3.30
C LYS A 248 8.74 18.57 3.25
N ALA A 249 9.70 18.08 4.02
CA ALA A 249 10.99 18.73 4.19
C ALA A 249 12.11 17.96 3.48
N TYR A 250 12.18 16.65 3.67
CA TYR A 250 13.26 15.85 3.11
C TYR A 250 13.00 14.35 3.08
N GLY A 251 13.72 13.69 2.18
CA GLY A 251 13.85 12.24 2.15
C GLY A 251 15.31 11.80 2.23
N VAL A 252 15.48 10.55 2.63
CA VAL A 252 16.77 9.85 2.71
C VAL A 252 16.60 8.55 1.95
N ALA A 253 17.60 8.21 1.15
CA ALA A 253 17.67 6.93 0.46
C ALA A 253 19.02 6.26 0.71
N THR A 254 19.00 4.93 0.72
CA THR A 254 20.18 4.08 0.87
C THR A 254 20.74 3.77 -0.52
N MET A 255 22.00 4.11 -0.75
CA MET A 255 22.69 3.77 -1.99
C MET A 255 22.85 2.25 -2.11
N ILE A 256 22.88 1.74 -3.34
CA ILE A 256 23.00 0.31 -3.61
C ILE A 256 24.43 -0.15 -3.28
N ASP A 257 24.56 -1.15 -2.41
CA ASP A 257 25.79 -1.93 -2.28
C ASP A 257 25.79 -3.05 -3.34
N GLU A 258 26.62 -2.89 -4.38
CA GLU A 258 26.74 -3.85 -5.47
C GLU A 258 27.34 -5.19 -5.03
N GLY A 259 28.21 -5.21 -4.02
CA GLY A 259 28.80 -6.44 -3.49
C GLY A 259 27.74 -7.29 -2.80
N PHE A 260 26.96 -6.67 -1.92
CA PHE A 260 25.80 -7.29 -1.28
C PHE A 260 24.79 -7.78 -2.33
N LEU A 261 24.40 -6.92 -3.26
CA LEU A 261 23.35 -7.24 -4.23
C LEU A 261 23.80 -8.34 -5.22
N ALA A 262 25.03 -8.29 -5.72
CA ALA A 262 25.57 -9.35 -6.58
C ALA A 262 25.61 -10.69 -5.83
N GLY A 263 26.03 -10.69 -4.56
CA GLY A 263 26.01 -11.88 -3.71
C GLY A 263 24.59 -12.45 -3.51
N ALA A 264 23.60 -11.59 -3.26
CA ALA A 264 22.20 -11.99 -3.11
C ALA A 264 21.60 -12.52 -4.43
N ILE A 265 21.96 -11.93 -5.58
CA ILE A 265 21.52 -12.43 -6.89
C ILE A 265 22.18 -13.77 -7.23
N ALA A 266 23.46 -13.96 -6.89
CA ALA A 266 24.14 -15.23 -7.11
C ALA A 266 23.55 -16.36 -6.24
N GLU A 267 23.18 -16.05 -4.99
CA GLU A 267 22.54 -17.01 -4.09
C GLU A 267 21.15 -17.45 -4.57
N LEU A 268 20.42 -16.61 -5.33
CA LEU A 268 19.14 -16.98 -5.93
C LEU A 268 19.21 -18.30 -6.73
N SER A 269 20.34 -18.58 -7.40
CA SER A 269 20.53 -19.85 -8.12
C SER A 269 20.49 -21.08 -7.21
N SER A 270 20.79 -20.92 -5.92
CA SER A 270 20.65 -21.97 -4.89
C SER A 270 19.22 -22.05 -4.31
N VAL A 271 18.42 -20.99 -4.46
CA VAL A 271 17.02 -20.94 -4.00
C VAL A 271 16.16 -21.68 -5.01
N ALA A 272 15.97 -22.98 -4.76
CA ALA A 272 15.13 -23.84 -5.58
C ALA A 272 13.75 -23.20 -5.80
N ALA A 273 13.33 -23.11 -7.07
CA ALA A 273 11.96 -22.75 -7.37
C ALA A 273 11.05 -23.78 -6.69
N PRO A 274 10.02 -23.34 -5.94
CA PRO A 274 9.09 -24.27 -5.31
C PRO A 274 8.46 -25.14 -6.40
N ARG A 275 8.74 -26.45 -6.40
CA ARG A 275 8.04 -27.36 -7.32
C ARG A 275 6.59 -27.49 -6.89
N SER A 276 5.71 -27.77 -7.85
CA SER A 276 4.30 -28.04 -7.58
C SER A 276 4.18 -29.26 -6.65
N GLY A 277 3.65 -29.06 -5.44
CA GLY A 277 3.15 -30.13 -4.58
C GLY A 277 1.66 -30.36 -4.83
N ASP A 278 1.22 -31.61 -4.73
CA ASP A 278 -0.21 -31.96 -4.74
C ASP A 278 -0.90 -31.28 -3.54
N PRO A 279 -1.84 -30.34 -3.78
CA PRO A 279 -2.55 -29.63 -2.72
C PRO A 279 -3.49 -30.51 -1.89
N THR A 280 -3.67 -31.79 -2.25
CA THR A 280 -4.58 -32.74 -1.59
C THR A 280 -3.88 -33.83 -0.79
N ALA A 281 -2.55 -33.91 -0.85
CA ALA A 281 -1.83 -34.95 -0.12
C ALA A 281 -1.91 -34.75 1.41
N ASP A 282 -1.91 -35.86 2.14
CA ASP A 282 -1.85 -35.90 3.59
C ASP A 282 -0.40 -35.75 4.04
N PHE A 283 -0.11 -34.69 4.79
CA PHE A 283 1.25 -34.42 5.25
C PHE A 283 1.38 -34.49 6.77
N CYS A 284 0.29 -34.70 7.48
CA CYS A 284 0.27 -34.82 8.93
C CYS A 284 0.72 -36.19 9.43
N THR A 285 1.08 -37.10 8.54
CA THR A 285 1.74 -38.37 8.86
C THR A 285 3.21 -38.43 8.39
N ASN A 286 3.70 -37.43 7.64
CA ASN A 286 5.01 -37.47 6.98
C ASN A 286 6.14 -36.89 7.85
N THR A 287 6.75 -37.74 8.68
CA THR A 287 7.96 -37.37 9.44
C THR A 287 9.16 -37.12 8.52
N CYS A 288 10.11 -36.31 8.97
CA CYS A 288 11.34 -36.01 8.24
C CYS A 288 12.54 -35.88 9.18
N SER A 289 13.75 -36.02 8.65
CA SER A 289 15.00 -35.69 9.33
C SER A 289 15.69 -34.48 8.71
N THR A 290 15.48 -34.26 7.41
CA THR A 290 16.04 -33.13 6.64
C THR A 290 15.01 -32.55 5.68
N GLU A 291 15.26 -31.34 5.18
CA GLU A 291 14.42 -30.72 4.15
C GLU A 291 14.24 -31.57 2.90
N ARG A 292 15.21 -32.45 2.59
CA ARG A 292 15.18 -33.31 1.40
C ARG A 292 14.16 -34.44 1.49
N ASP A 293 13.74 -34.78 2.71
CA ASP A 293 12.73 -35.81 2.93
C ASP A 293 11.32 -35.28 2.62
N CYS A 294 11.19 -33.96 2.44
CA CYS A 294 9.91 -33.31 2.24
C CYS A 294 9.56 -33.07 0.77
N PRO A 295 8.26 -33.19 0.42
CA PRO A 295 7.73 -32.80 -0.86
C PRO A 295 8.10 -31.35 -1.20
N ALA A 296 8.17 -31.06 -2.50
CA ALA A 296 8.62 -29.76 -2.95
C ALA A 296 7.74 -28.61 -2.43
N GLY A 297 8.41 -27.57 -1.92
CA GLY A 297 7.77 -26.40 -1.31
C GLY A 297 7.43 -26.56 0.17
N MET A 298 7.70 -27.72 0.77
CA MET A 298 7.66 -27.96 2.21
C MET A 298 9.07 -27.95 2.81
N ALA A 299 9.14 -27.75 4.13
CA ALA A 299 10.35 -27.88 4.91
C ALA A 299 10.14 -28.92 6.00
N CYS A 300 11.26 -29.47 6.49
CA CYS A 300 11.25 -30.28 7.69
C CYS A 300 11.13 -29.36 8.91
N LEU A 301 9.94 -29.31 9.51
CA LEU A 301 9.63 -28.43 10.64
C LEU A 301 9.79 -29.20 11.95
N PRO A 302 10.50 -28.64 12.95
CA PRO A 302 10.66 -29.28 14.25
C PRO A 302 9.34 -29.28 15.03
N GLU A 303 9.06 -30.42 15.67
CA GLU A 303 7.96 -30.65 16.62
C GLU A 303 8.54 -30.98 18.00
N ARG A 304 7.68 -31.09 19.03
CA ARG A 304 8.09 -31.47 20.39
C ARG A 304 8.86 -32.79 20.43
N ASP A 305 8.43 -33.77 19.61
CA ASP A 305 8.98 -35.14 19.58
C ASP A 305 9.40 -35.54 18.15
N GLY A 306 10.24 -34.72 17.49
CA GLY A 306 10.81 -35.03 16.17
C GLY A 306 10.63 -33.90 15.16
N ALA A 307 10.39 -34.26 13.90
CA ALA A 307 10.11 -33.28 12.84
C ALA A 307 9.19 -33.88 11.77
N ARG A 308 8.45 -33.00 11.10
CA ARG A 308 7.46 -33.35 10.07
C ARG A 308 7.52 -32.39 8.88
N CYS A 309 7.14 -32.89 7.72
CA CYS A 309 7.01 -32.04 6.55
C CYS A 309 5.82 -31.10 6.66
N GLY A 310 6.09 -29.80 6.55
CA GLY A 310 5.07 -28.76 6.59
C GLY A 310 5.46 -27.54 5.77
N TYR A 311 4.56 -26.57 5.67
CA TYR A 311 4.88 -25.30 5.00
C TYR A 311 5.48 -24.31 6.01
N ARG A 312 6.62 -23.69 5.67
CA ARG A 312 7.24 -22.61 6.47
C ARG A 312 6.38 -21.36 6.62
N GLY A 313 5.33 -21.25 5.81
CA GLY A 313 4.38 -20.17 5.93
C GLY A 313 2.98 -20.56 5.47
N PRO A 314 1.99 -19.79 5.92
CA PRO A 314 0.57 -20.05 5.67
C PRO A 314 0.25 -20.15 4.17
N ARG A 315 -0.62 -21.08 3.79
CA ARG A 315 -1.11 -21.23 2.41
C ARG A 315 -2.39 -20.43 2.24
N ALA A 316 -2.65 -19.95 1.02
CA ALA A 316 -3.93 -19.30 0.69
C ALA A 316 -5.07 -20.32 0.83
N GLY A 317 -5.88 -20.18 1.88
CA GLY A 317 -7.03 -21.04 2.16
C GLY A 317 -7.60 -20.83 3.56
N ARG A 318 -8.57 -21.67 3.94
CA ARG A 318 -9.13 -21.72 5.29
C ARG A 318 -8.51 -22.86 6.07
N PHE A 319 -8.02 -22.56 7.28
CA PHE A 319 -7.57 -23.55 8.25
C PHE A 319 -8.68 -23.79 9.27
N GLY A 320 -9.17 -25.03 9.36
CA GLY A 320 -10.30 -25.43 10.19
C GLY A 320 -9.91 -26.14 11.49
N ALA A 321 -10.65 -27.20 11.81
CA ALA A 321 -10.40 -28.02 13.00
C ALA A 321 -9.03 -28.71 12.97
N ALA A 322 -8.54 -29.10 14.15
CA ALA A 322 -7.35 -29.93 14.26
C ALA A 322 -7.59 -31.31 13.62
N CYS A 323 -6.56 -31.89 13.02
CA CYS A 323 -6.62 -33.20 12.36
C CYS A 323 -5.33 -33.98 12.59
N GLY A 324 -5.40 -35.31 12.57
CA GLY A 324 -4.24 -36.21 12.56
C GLY A 324 -3.94 -36.76 11.16
N SER A 325 -4.93 -36.77 10.27
CA SER A 325 -4.82 -37.26 8.89
C SER A 325 -5.86 -36.62 7.96
N ALA A 326 -5.75 -36.84 6.65
CA ALA A 326 -6.69 -36.32 5.67
C ALA A 326 -8.13 -36.89 5.81
N SER A 327 -8.32 -38.05 6.45
CA SER A 327 -9.65 -38.61 6.70
C SER A 327 -10.47 -37.76 7.66
N ASP A 328 -9.82 -37.08 8.62
CA ASP A 328 -10.47 -36.20 9.58
C ASP A 328 -11.07 -34.95 8.91
N CYS A 329 -10.61 -34.65 7.68
CA CYS A 329 -10.95 -33.47 6.93
C CYS A 329 -11.93 -33.73 5.77
N GLY A 330 -12.58 -34.91 5.73
CA GLY A 330 -13.56 -35.24 4.70
C GLY A 330 -12.99 -35.25 3.27
N GLY A 331 -11.71 -35.59 3.11
CA GLY A 331 -11.01 -35.58 1.82
C GLY A 331 -10.30 -34.27 1.47
N ALA A 332 -10.33 -33.26 2.34
CA ALA A 332 -9.43 -32.12 2.28
C ALA A 332 -8.06 -32.44 2.90
N ALA A 333 -7.04 -31.63 2.60
CA ALA A 333 -5.69 -31.87 3.10
C ALA A 333 -5.61 -31.57 4.61
N CYS A 334 -4.94 -32.44 5.37
CA CYS A 334 -4.55 -32.16 6.74
C CYS A 334 -3.12 -31.60 6.74
N LEU A 335 -2.93 -30.33 7.13
CA LEU A 335 -1.67 -29.60 7.00
C LEU A 335 -1.19 -29.01 8.31
N GLN A 336 0.12 -29.05 8.52
CA GLN A 336 0.82 -28.23 9.52
C GLN A 336 1.29 -26.90 8.89
N PHE A 337 0.99 -25.79 9.56
CA PHE A 337 1.35 -24.44 9.08
C PHE A 337 2.09 -23.58 10.11
N SER A 338 2.65 -24.20 11.16
CA SER A 338 3.42 -23.53 12.22
C SER A 338 4.46 -24.49 12.82
N SER A 339 5.46 -23.93 13.51
CA SER A 339 6.48 -24.67 14.27
C SER A 339 6.38 -24.32 15.77
N GLY A 340 6.80 -25.21 16.67
CA GLY A 340 6.80 -24.97 18.12
C GLY A 340 5.63 -25.62 18.87
N GLU A 341 5.27 -25.11 20.05
CA GLU A 341 4.24 -25.71 20.92
C GLU A 341 2.81 -25.67 20.32
N ASP A 342 2.56 -24.73 19.40
CA ASP A 342 1.30 -24.58 18.65
C ASP A 342 1.29 -25.33 17.31
N ALA A 343 2.24 -26.23 17.07
CA ALA A 343 2.40 -26.97 15.81
C ALA A 343 1.33 -28.07 15.64
N SER A 344 0.05 -27.68 15.60
CA SER A 344 -1.08 -28.58 15.37
C SER A 344 -1.44 -28.62 13.88
N CYS A 345 -1.57 -29.83 13.35
CA CYS A 345 -2.18 -30.09 12.06
C CYS A 345 -3.64 -29.65 12.02
N ARG A 346 -4.05 -28.97 10.93
CA ARG A 346 -5.44 -28.52 10.73
C ARG A 346 -5.93 -28.82 9.32
N CYS A 347 -7.24 -29.05 9.21
CA CYS A 347 -7.88 -29.24 7.93
C CYS A 347 -7.76 -27.97 7.09
N PHE A 348 -7.25 -28.12 5.87
CA PHE A 348 -6.96 -27.03 4.96
C PHE A 348 -7.84 -27.10 3.72
N GLU A 349 -8.54 -26.01 3.45
CA GLU A 349 -9.32 -25.81 2.23
C GLU A 349 -8.70 -24.72 1.36
N PRO A 350 -8.20 -25.02 0.15
CA PRO A 350 -7.63 -24.01 -0.75
C PRO A 350 -8.68 -22.99 -1.20
N CYS A 351 -8.28 -21.72 -1.39
CA CYS A 351 -9.19 -20.66 -1.87
C CYS A 351 -9.93 -20.99 -3.17
N LEU A 352 -9.35 -21.83 -4.04
CA LEU A 352 -9.96 -22.23 -5.32
C LEU A 352 -11.16 -23.18 -5.16
N ARG A 353 -11.26 -23.90 -4.03
CA ARG A 353 -12.39 -24.79 -3.71
C ARG A 353 -13.41 -24.11 -2.81
N ALA A 354 -12.98 -23.13 -2.02
CA ALA A 354 -13.85 -22.22 -1.29
C ALA A 354 -14.48 -21.21 -2.26
N SER A 355 -15.40 -21.66 -3.13
CA SER A 355 -16.35 -20.74 -3.77
C SER A 355 -16.98 -19.84 -2.70
N PRO A 356 -17.37 -18.59 -3.00
CA PRO A 356 -18.12 -17.78 -2.05
C PRO A 356 -19.50 -18.43 -1.91
N THR A 357 -19.61 -19.40 -1.01
CA THR A 357 -20.91 -19.85 -0.53
C THR A 357 -21.52 -18.65 0.14
N ARG A 358 -22.55 -18.10 -0.52
CA ARG A 358 -23.55 -17.20 0.07
C ARG A 358 -23.77 -17.63 1.52
N ALA A 359 -23.71 -16.67 2.45
CA ALA A 359 -24.19 -16.90 3.81
C ALA A 359 -25.58 -17.57 3.72
N PRO A 360 -25.90 -18.52 4.62
CA PRO A 360 -27.19 -19.19 4.56
C PRO A 360 -28.29 -18.14 4.65
N GLU A 361 -29.08 -18.01 3.58
CA GLU A 361 -30.32 -17.26 3.60
C GLU A 361 -31.20 -17.94 4.66
N THR A 362 -31.46 -17.23 5.74
CA THR A 362 -32.50 -17.62 6.67
C THR A 362 -33.83 -17.51 5.92
N ASP A 363 -34.35 -18.65 5.50
CA ASP A 363 -35.73 -18.81 5.04
C ASP A 363 -36.68 -18.31 6.14
N ALA A 364 -37.16 -17.08 5.98
CA ALA A 364 -38.40 -16.63 6.61
C ALA A 364 -39.46 -16.58 5.50
N SER A 365 -40.08 -17.74 5.30
CA SER A 365 -41.32 -17.89 4.56
C SER A 365 -42.40 -16.94 5.10
N GLY A 366 -42.74 -15.92 4.32
CA GLY A 366 -43.91 -15.07 4.52
C GLY A 366 -44.56 -14.82 3.15
N GLY A 367 -45.45 -15.72 2.76
CA GLY A 367 -46.08 -15.73 1.44
C GLY A 367 -46.95 -14.51 1.15
N CYS A 368 -46.90 -14.05 -0.11
CA CYS A 368 -47.85 -13.11 -0.68
C CYS A 368 -49.20 -13.80 -0.91
N VAL A 369 -50.27 -13.31 -0.28
CA VAL A 369 -51.65 -13.56 -0.71
C VAL A 369 -52.15 -12.30 -1.39
N VAL A 370 -52.45 -12.40 -2.68
CA VAL A 370 -53.02 -11.32 -3.50
C VAL A 370 -54.54 -11.32 -3.31
N GLY A 371 -55.06 -10.30 -2.65
CA GLY A 371 -56.49 -9.99 -2.59
C GLY A 371 -56.80 -8.77 -3.46
N GLU A 372 -57.66 -8.94 -4.46
CA GLU A 372 -58.11 -7.90 -5.38
C GLU A 372 -59.06 -6.88 -4.72
N ARG A 373 -58.84 -5.61 -5.09
CA ARG A 373 -59.81 -4.50 -5.30
C ARG A 373 -60.58 -3.91 -4.12
N GLY A 374 -60.14 -2.70 -3.74
CA GLY A 374 -60.95 -1.63 -3.14
C GLY A 374 -60.18 -0.30 -3.08
N ARG A 375 -60.35 0.56 -4.09
CA ARG A 375 -59.86 1.96 -4.19
C ARG A 375 -60.85 2.92 -3.45
N PRO A 376 -60.55 4.22 -3.23
CA PRO A 376 -59.26 4.93 -3.07
C PRO A 376 -59.29 6.09 -2.01
N LEU A 377 -58.21 6.89 -1.98
CA LEU A 377 -58.09 8.29 -1.48
C LEU A 377 -58.06 8.47 0.05
N GLY A 378 -57.07 9.13 0.66
CA GLY A 378 -55.89 9.81 0.15
C GLY A 378 -55.09 10.43 1.31
N LEU A 379 -53.87 10.88 0.97
CA LEU A 379 -53.19 12.11 1.45
C LEU A 379 -53.21 12.38 2.98
N ALA A 380 -52.12 12.66 3.67
CA ALA A 380 -50.75 12.94 3.28
C ALA A 380 -49.92 13.07 4.57
N ALA A 381 -48.62 12.86 4.42
CA ALA A 381 -47.56 13.65 5.04
C ALA A 381 -47.53 13.75 6.59
N ALA A 382 -46.56 13.02 7.13
CA ALA A 382 -45.74 13.53 8.21
C ALA A 382 -45.22 14.93 7.87
N LEU A 383 -45.26 15.85 8.84
CA LEU A 383 -44.08 16.59 9.29
C LEU A 383 -44.40 17.60 10.40
N VAL A 384 -43.38 17.79 11.25
CA VAL A 384 -43.05 18.97 12.06
C VAL A 384 -43.45 18.94 13.55
N LEU A 385 -42.44 18.57 14.33
CA LEU A 385 -42.06 19.13 15.64
C LEU A 385 -42.61 20.53 15.94
N ALA A 386 -43.26 20.72 17.10
CA ALA A 386 -42.81 21.67 18.13
C ALA A 386 -43.85 21.86 19.25
N ALA A 387 -43.30 22.03 20.46
CA ALA A 387 -43.87 22.76 21.59
C ALA A 387 -44.99 22.10 22.41
N ALA A 388 -44.60 21.37 23.47
CA ALA A 388 -45.45 21.23 24.65
C ALA A 388 -44.68 20.85 25.92
N MET A 389 -43.81 21.74 26.43
CA MET A 389 -43.55 21.79 27.88
C MET A 389 -43.16 23.21 28.30
N ALA A 390 -44.16 24.02 28.63
CA ALA A 390 -44.12 24.95 29.76
C ALA A 390 -45.38 25.82 29.73
N ARG A 391 -46.35 25.47 30.58
CA ARG A 391 -47.14 26.40 31.42
C ARG A 391 -48.32 25.64 32.03
N ARG A 392 -48.07 24.87 33.09
CA ARG A 392 -49.02 24.83 34.22
C ARG A 392 -48.54 25.88 35.23
N ARG A 393 -49.32 26.94 35.42
CA ARG A 393 -49.09 27.99 36.40
C ARG A 393 -49.98 27.74 37.62
N PHE A 394 -49.33 27.64 38.77
CA PHE A 394 -49.76 27.93 40.15
C PHE A 394 -50.96 27.18 40.78
N ARG A 395 -50.73 26.50 41.91
CA ARG A 395 -51.06 27.00 43.27
C ARG A 395 -50.80 25.99 44.40
N PHE A 396 -50.27 26.56 45.49
CA PHE A 396 -50.12 26.16 46.90
C PHE A 396 -49.28 24.94 47.27
#